data_AF-A0A2S7Q0M0-F1
#
_entry.id   AF-A0A2S7Q0M0-F1
#
_cell.length_a   1.000
_cell.length_b   1.000
_cell.length_c   1.000
_cell.angle_alpha   90.00
_cell.angle_beta   90.00
_cell.angle_gamma   90.00
#
_symmetry.space_group_name_H-M   'P 1'
#
loop_
_entity.id
_entity.type
_entity.pdbx_description
1 polymer ?
#
loop_
_entity_poly.entity_id
_entity_poly.type
_entity_poly.pdbx_seq_one_letter_code
_entity_poly.pdbx_strand_id
1 'polypeptide(L)'
;MAPATQQVFIEGSFPDLAQELADYLNIGSEVQPLLEENQKDEALKKLVTASTALNSSPEKEFTAAYNLLVYLCVQSPNVNMYLPRICDNLSRPITSSPMNGPGLALNILTTIFNLLQPDSDTRFHVFQAVLRLVKNSGGYEMLRPQLKKLDSWIEEWDIDEEEQRKIFEMISDVADDAGEEE
;
A
#
# COMPACT_ATOMS: atom_id res chain seq x y z
N MET A 1 11.94 16.94 -14.36
CA MET A 1 10.49 16.82 -14.62
C MET A 1 9.88 16.28 -13.35
N ALA A 2 8.97 17.01 -12.71
CA ALA A 2 8.32 16.52 -11.49
C ALA A 2 7.55 15.22 -11.82
N PRO A 3 7.66 14.17 -11.01
CA PRO A 3 6.84 12.99 -11.22
C PRO A 3 5.38 13.42 -11.07
N ALA A 4 4.54 13.00 -12.01
CA ALA A 4 3.09 13.14 -11.88
C ALA A 4 2.66 12.26 -10.71
N THR A 5 2.70 12.82 -9.49
CA THR A 5 1.94 12.29 -8.36
C THR A 5 0.51 12.19 -8.84
N GLN A 6 0.00 10.98 -8.95
CA GLN A 6 -1.42 10.72 -9.11
C GLN A 6 -2.09 11.34 -7.88
N GLN A 7 -2.50 12.61 -8.02
CA GLN A 7 -3.08 13.41 -6.95
C GLN A 7 -4.39 12.72 -6.57
N VAL A 8 -4.36 11.97 -5.48
CA VAL A 8 -5.59 11.54 -4.82
C VAL A 8 -6.19 12.82 -4.25
N PHE A 9 -7.13 13.43 -4.99
CA PHE A 9 -7.86 14.61 -4.53
C PHE A 9 -8.82 14.17 -3.44
N ILE A 10 -8.38 14.28 -2.19
CA ILE A 10 -9.22 14.09 -1.01
C ILE A 10 -9.40 15.47 -0.39
N GLU A 11 -10.64 15.98 -0.43
CA GLU A 11 -11.01 17.25 0.18
C GLU A 11 -11.55 17.00 1.59
N GLY A 12 -10.99 17.68 2.59
CA GLY A 12 -11.45 17.56 3.98
C GLY A 12 -10.32 17.78 4.99
N SER A 13 -10.69 18.06 6.24
CA SER A 13 -9.73 18.07 7.33
C SER A 13 -9.41 16.64 7.77
N PHE A 14 -8.25 16.42 8.40
CA PHE A 14 -7.89 15.09 8.90
C PHE A 14 -8.98 14.47 9.81
N PRO A 15 -9.55 15.19 10.80
CA PRO A 15 -10.64 14.65 11.62
C PRO A 15 -11.87 14.22 10.82
N ASP A 16 -12.31 15.03 9.84
CA ASP A 16 -13.50 14.71 9.05
C ASP A 16 -13.29 13.43 8.23
N LEU A 17 -12.14 13.33 7.58
CA LEU A 17 -11.75 12.20 6.74
C LEU A 17 -11.51 10.92 7.57
N ALA A 18 -10.89 11.05 8.73
CA ALA A 18 -10.68 9.94 9.65
C ALA A 18 -12.02 9.44 10.23
N GLN A 19 -12.95 10.34 10.53
CA GLN A 19 -14.28 9.99 11.01
C GLN A 19 -15.11 9.30 9.91
N GLU A 20 -15.08 9.82 8.68
CA GLU A 20 -15.77 9.21 7.54
C GLU A 20 -15.32 7.75 7.31
N LEU A 21 -14.00 7.52 7.32
CA LEU A 21 -13.45 6.17 7.20
C LEU A 21 -13.82 5.29 8.42
N ALA A 22 -13.83 5.85 9.63
CA ALA A 22 -14.21 5.14 10.84
C ALA A 22 -15.68 4.69 10.80
N ASP A 23 -16.57 5.56 10.34
CA ASP A 23 -18.00 5.26 10.16
C ASP A 23 -18.19 4.17 9.11
N TYR A 24 -17.46 4.26 7.99
CA TYR A 24 -17.46 3.22 6.95
C TYR A 24 -16.99 1.85 7.49
N LEU A 25 -16.00 1.86 8.38
CA LEU A 25 -15.48 0.68 9.06
C LEU A 25 -16.31 0.22 10.28
N ASN A 26 -17.41 0.91 10.59
CA ASN A 26 -18.27 0.67 11.75
C ASN A 26 -17.54 0.78 13.11
N ILE A 27 -16.51 1.63 13.19
CA ILE A 27 -15.75 1.94 14.42
C ILE A 27 -15.80 3.43 14.77
N GLY A 28 -16.73 4.18 14.17
CA GLY A 28 -16.90 5.62 14.35
C GLY A 28 -16.96 6.06 15.80
N SER A 29 -17.72 5.34 16.64
CA SER A 29 -17.86 5.64 18.08
C SER A 29 -16.58 5.43 18.89
N GLU A 30 -15.64 4.61 18.41
CA GLU A 30 -14.35 4.39 19.05
C GLU A 30 -13.30 5.41 18.62
N VAL A 31 -13.41 5.94 17.40
CA VAL A 31 -12.44 6.87 16.81
C VAL A 31 -12.81 8.33 17.10
N GLN A 32 -14.10 8.66 17.13
CA GLN A 32 -14.59 10.01 17.41
C GLN A 32 -13.97 10.66 18.66
N PRO A 33 -13.96 10.04 19.85
CA PRO A 33 -13.35 10.67 21.03
C PRO A 33 -11.84 10.91 20.86
N LEU A 34 -11.14 10.04 20.13
CA LEU A 34 -9.70 10.21 19.85
C LEU A 34 -9.47 11.42 18.94
N LEU A 35 -10.37 11.68 17.99
CA LEU A 35 -10.28 12.85 17.11
C LEU A 35 -10.58 14.16 17.86
N GLU A 36 -11.57 14.15 18.76
CA GLU A 36 -11.91 15.28 19.63
C GLU A 36 -10.76 15.64 20.59
N GLU A 37 -10.05 14.63 21.09
CA GLU A 37 -8.84 14.79 21.92
C GLU A 37 -7.55 15.02 21.09
N ASN A 38 -7.65 15.12 19.76
CA ASN A 38 -6.52 15.29 18.83
C ASN A 38 -5.45 14.17 18.94
N GLN A 39 -5.85 12.96 19.34
CA GLN A 39 -5.03 11.75 19.42
C GLN A 39 -4.95 11.05 18.05
N LYS A 40 -4.34 11.73 17.08
CA LYS A 40 -4.31 11.27 15.66
C LYS A 40 -3.68 9.90 15.48
N ASP A 41 -2.59 9.60 16.18
CA ASP A 41 -1.91 8.31 16.04
C ASP A 41 -2.76 7.15 16.57
N GLU A 42 -3.48 7.34 17.69
CA GLU A 42 -4.37 6.30 18.22
C GLU A 42 -5.57 6.07 17.30
N ALA A 43 -6.12 7.14 16.71
CA ALA A 43 -7.15 7.04 15.68
C ALA A 43 -6.66 6.25 14.46
N LEU A 44 -5.46 6.56 13.95
CA LEU A 44 -4.86 5.83 12.83
C LEU A 44 -4.60 4.36 13.15
N LYS A 45 -4.11 4.04 14.35
CA LYS A 45 -3.93 2.64 14.78
C LYS A 45 -5.25 1.86 14.75
N LYS A 46 -6.35 2.45 15.23
CA LYS A 46 -7.68 1.82 15.17
C LYS A 46 -8.14 1.62 13.73
N LEU A 47 -8.04 2.65 12.89
CA LEU A 47 -8.41 2.59 11.46
C LEU A 47 -7.61 1.50 10.72
N VAL A 48 -6.29 1.48 10.88
CA VAL A 48 -5.40 0.49 10.26
C VAL A 48 -5.72 -0.93 10.76
N THR A 49 -6.02 -1.08 12.04
CA THR A 49 -6.41 -2.38 12.61
C THR A 49 -7.72 -2.90 12.01
N ALA A 50 -8.72 -2.03 11.86
CA ALA A 50 -10.03 -2.36 11.27
C ALA A 50 -10.00 -2.48 9.74
N SER A 51 -8.97 -1.94 9.08
CA SER A 51 -8.89 -1.86 7.60
C SER A 51 -8.87 -3.20 6.88
N THR A 52 -8.64 -4.33 7.57
CA THR A 52 -8.83 -5.66 6.97
C THR A 52 -10.26 -5.83 6.42
N ALA A 53 -11.26 -5.17 7.02
CA ALA A 53 -12.65 -5.22 6.55
C ALA A 53 -12.84 -4.63 5.14
N LEU A 54 -11.93 -3.74 4.69
CA LEU A 54 -11.97 -3.15 3.36
C LEU A 54 -11.83 -4.20 2.25
N ASN A 55 -11.24 -5.37 2.52
CA ASN A 55 -11.15 -6.47 1.55
C ASN A 55 -12.51 -7.10 1.23
N SER A 56 -13.53 -6.82 2.05
CA SER A 56 -14.91 -7.26 1.83
C SER A 56 -15.81 -6.11 1.36
N SER A 57 -15.30 -4.89 1.26
CA SER A 57 -16.03 -3.74 0.72
C SER A 57 -16.37 -3.96 -0.76
N PRO A 58 -17.50 -3.42 -1.26
CA PRO A 58 -17.85 -3.48 -2.67
C PRO A 58 -16.69 -3.05 -3.57
N GLU A 59 -16.47 -3.77 -4.68
CA GLU A 59 -15.35 -3.51 -5.61
C GLU A 59 -15.25 -2.04 -6.03
N LYS A 60 -16.40 -1.40 -6.31
CA LYS A 60 -16.51 0.01 -6.70
C LYS A 60 -16.03 1.02 -5.63
N GLU A 61 -16.01 0.60 -4.36
CA GLU A 61 -15.63 1.42 -3.21
C GLU A 61 -14.21 1.10 -2.72
N PHE A 62 -13.70 -0.11 -3.02
CA PHE A 62 -12.42 -0.62 -2.56
C PHE A 62 -11.28 0.39 -2.75
N THR A 63 -11.12 0.89 -3.97
CA THR A 63 -10.02 1.79 -4.32
C THR A 63 -10.11 3.12 -3.57
N ALA A 64 -11.31 3.68 -3.46
CA ALA A 64 -11.53 4.94 -2.76
C ALA A 64 -11.25 4.79 -1.26
N ALA A 65 -11.75 3.72 -0.64
CA ALA A 65 -11.58 3.48 0.80
C ALA A 65 -10.11 3.22 1.17
N TYR A 66 -9.39 2.42 0.38
CA TYR A 66 -7.96 2.20 0.61
C TYR A 66 -7.13 3.45 0.34
N ASN A 67 -7.43 4.22 -0.71
CA ASN A 67 -6.72 5.48 -0.97
C ASN A 67 -6.93 6.49 0.15
N LEU A 68 -8.13 6.57 0.74
CA LEU A 68 -8.40 7.39 1.91
C LEU A 68 -7.55 6.95 3.11
N LEU A 69 -7.51 5.65 3.42
CA LEU A 69 -6.67 5.11 4.48
C LEU A 69 -5.18 5.43 4.26
N VAL A 70 -4.68 5.21 3.04
CA VAL A 70 -3.29 5.47 2.67
C VAL A 70 -2.96 6.95 2.80
N TYR A 71 -3.82 7.83 2.29
CA TYR A 71 -3.68 9.27 2.42
C TYR A 71 -3.56 9.69 3.89
N LEU A 72 -4.48 9.24 4.75
CA LEU A 72 -4.47 9.53 6.18
C LEU A 72 -3.17 9.06 6.85
N CYS A 73 -2.67 7.88 6.49
CA CYS A 73 -1.45 7.31 7.08
C CYS A 73 -0.17 8.02 6.60
N VAL A 74 -0.07 8.37 5.32
CA VAL A 74 1.12 9.01 4.73
C VAL A 74 1.33 10.44 5.26
N GLN A 75 0.26 11.10 5.74
CA GLN A 75 0.41 12.40 6.40
C GLN A 75 0.98 12.31 7.83
N SER A 76 1.02 11.11 8.43
CA SER A 76 1.58 10.94 9.76
C SER A 76 3.11 10.80 9.68
N PRO A 77 3.86 11.43 10.61
CA PRO A 77 5.30 11.18 10.74
C PRO A 77 5.60 9.71 11.12
N ASN A 78 4.60 8.96 11.59
CA ASN A 78 4.71 7.56 11.98
C ASN A 78 4.25 6.60 10.86
N VAL A 79 4.23 7.03 9.60
CA VAL A 79 3.75 6.22 8.45
C VAL A 79 4.31 4.79 8.42
N ASN A 80 5.58 4.61 8.78
CA ASN A 80 6.27 3.31 8.82
C ASN A 80 5.66 2.32 9.83
N MET A 81 4.94 2.81 10.85
CA MET A 81 4.19 1.96 11.78
C MET A 81 2.94 1.34 11.14
N TYR A 82 2.35 2.01 10.15
CA TYR A 82 1.05 1.66 9.58
C TYR A 82 1.16 0.80 8.31
N LEU A 83 2.14 1.11 7.45
CA LEU A 83 2.30 0.47 6.15
C LEU A 83 2.44 -1.06 6.19
N PRO A 84 3.18 -1.68 7.14
CA PRO A 84 3.29 -3.13 7.18
C PRO A 84 1.93 -3.82 7.29
N ARG A 85 1.02 -3.27 8.09
CA ARG A 85 -0.33 -3.82 8.28
C ARG A 85 -1.21 -3.59 7.05
N ILE A 86 -1.09 -2.43 6.39
CA ILE A 86 -1.82 -2.15 5.14
C ILE A 86 -1.34 -3.12 4.04
N CYS A 87 -0.04 -3.34 3.91
CA CYS A 87 0.52 -4.29 2.96
C CYS A 87 0.09 -5.74 3.26
N ASP A 88 0.06 -6.14 4.54
CA ASP A 88 -0.46 -7.44 4.96
C ASP A 88 -1.93 -7.61 4.55
N ASN A 89 -2.78 -6.59 4.78
CA ASN A 89 -4.18 -6.64 4.37
C ASN A 89 -4.32 -6.78 2.84
N LEU A 90 -3.53 -6.04 2.06
CA LEU A 90 -3.55 -6.11 0.59
C LEU A 90 -3.01 -7.43 0.03
N SER A 91 -2.27 -8.21 0.82
CA SER A 91 -1.83 -9.56 0.44
C SER A 91 -2.91 -10.64 0.63
N ARG A 92 -3.97 -10.33 1.39
CA ARG A 92 -5.08 -11.25 1.66
C ARG A 92 -6.11 -11.20 0.52
N PRO A 93 -6.91 -12.27 0.34
CA PRO A 93 -7.96 -12.29 -0.67
C PRO A 93 -8.94 -11.11 -0.52
N ILE A 94 -9.24 -10.44 -1.63
CA ILE A 94 -10.31 -9.44 -1.72
C ILE A 94 -11.59 -10.16 -2.07
N THR A 95 -12.39 -10.46 -1.06
CA THR A 95 -13.54 -11.37 -1.16
C THR A 95 -14.68 -10.80 -2.01
N SER A 96 -14.75 -9.48 -2.14
CA SER A 96 -15.75 -8.80 -2.97
C SER A 96 -15.46 -8.86 -4.47
N SER A 97 -14.21 -9.14 -4.86
CA SER A 97 -13.81 -9.28 -6.26
C SER A 97 -12.72 -10.34 -6.44
N PRO A 98 -13.06 -11.63 -6.43
CA PRO A 98 -12.06 -12.71 -6.51
C PRO A 98 -11.23 -12.70 -7.81
N MET A 99 -11.79 -12.21 -8.91
CA MET A 99 -11.12 -12.17 -10.22
C MET A 99 -10.25 -10.92 -10.40
N ASN A 100 -10.73 -9.75 -9.97
CA ASN A 100 -9.99 -8.49 -10.15
C ASN A 100 -9.16 -8.10 -8.92
N GLY A 101 -9.34 -8.79 -7.80
CA GLY A 101 -8.72 -8.52 -6.51
C GLY A 101 -7.21 -8.26 -6.59
N PRO A 102 -6.41 -9.17 -7.19
CA PRO A 102 -4.97 -8.93 -7.30
C PRO A 102 -4.60 -7.62 -8.02
N GLY A 103 -5.33 -7.26 -9.08
CA GLY A 103 -5.12 -5.99 -9.78
C GLY A 103 -5.49 -4.76 -8.93
N LEU A 104 -6.56 -4.86 -8.13
CA LEU A 104 -6.96 -3.81 -7.18
C LEU A 104 -5.89 -3.64 -6.09
N ALA A 105 -5.43 -4.74 -5.49
CA ALA A 105 -4.37 -4.70 -4.49
C ALA A 105 -3.07 -4.11 -5.05
N LEU A 106 -2.68 -4.50 -6.27
CA LEU A 106 -1.49 -3.99 -6.94
C LEU A 106 -1.59 -2.48 -7.21
N ASN A 107 -2.77 -1.99 -7.57
CA ASN A 107 -3.03 -0.55 -7.75
C ASN A 107 -2.80 0.22 -6.44
N ILE A 108 -3.32 -0.28 -5.31
CA ILE A 108 -3.12 0.37 -4.01
C ILE A 108 -1.65 0.32 -3.59
N LEU A 109 -0.95 -0.82 -3.74
CA LEU A 109 0.47 -0.92 -3.42
C LEU A 109 1.32 0.03 -4.28
N THR A 110 0.99 0.16 -5.57
CA THR A 110 1.62 1.12 -6.48
C THR A 110 1.36 2.56 -6.05
N THR A 111 0.14 2.85 -5.57
CA THR A 111 -0.20 4.17 -5.03
C THR A 111 0.63 4.49 -3.79
N ILE A 112 0.74 3.55 -2.83
CA ILE A 112 1.60 3.70 -1.65
C ILE A 112 3.04 3.98 -2.07
N PHE A 113 3.60 3.15 -2.96
CA PHE A 113 4.96 3.30 -3.45
C PHE A 113 5.22 4.70 -4.05
N ASN A 114 4.27 5.23 -4.83
CA ASN A 114 4.40 6.53 -5.49
C ASN A 114 4.15 7.73 -4.57
N LEU A 115 3.49 7.55 -3.42
CA LEU A 115 3.29 8.60 -2.42
C LEU A 115 4.48 8.76 -1.46
N LEU A 116 5.27 7.70 -1.27
CA LEU A 116 6.50 7.77 -0.49
C LEU A 116 7.58 8.56 -1.23
N GLN A 117 8.44 9.25 -0.46
CA GLN A 117 9.59 9.94 -1.02
C GLN A 117 10.52 8.94 -1.71
N PRO A 118 11.15 9.29 -2.85
CA PRO A 118 11.95 8.35 -3.61
C PRO A 118 13.09 7.70 -2.83
N ASP A 119 13.73 8.48 -1.96
CA ASP A 119 14.85 8.11 -1.09
C ASP A 119 14.44 7.38 0.20
N SER A 120 13.15 7.10 0.40
CA SER A 120 12.68 6.35 1.56
C SER A 120 12.91 4.84 1.35
N ASP A 121 13.76 4.25 2.21
CA ASP A 121 13.94 2.81 2.38
C ASP A 121 12.63 2.02 2.52
N THR A 122 11.57 2.65 3.01
CA THR A 122 10.25 2.05 3.14
C THR A 122 9.66 1.65 1.79
N ARG A 123 10.07 2.29 0.68
CA ARG A 123 9.71 1.88 -0.68
C ARG A 123 10.22 0.49 -1.02
N PHE A 124 11.40 0.09 -0.52
CA PHE A 124 11.93 -1.27 -0.68
C PHE A 124 10.96 -2.29 -0.07
N HIS A 125 10.48 -2.06 1.16
CA HIS A 125 9.53 -2.96 1.82
C HIS A 125 8.17 -3.03 1.10
N VAL A 126 7.68 -1.90 0.58
CA VAL A 126 6.44 -1.87 -0.23
C VAL A 126 6.66 -2.63 -1.54
N PHE A 127 7.80 -2.47 -2.19
CA PHE A 127 8.13 -3.20 -3.41
C PHE A 127 8.24 -4.71 -3.17
N GLN A 128 8.80 -5.14 -2.04
CA GLN A 128 8.75 -6.56 -1.64
C GLN A 128 7.30 -7.09 -1.50
N ALA A 129 6.36 -6.26 -1.03
CA ALA A 129 4.95 -6.64 -0.99
C ALA A 129 4.34 -6.75 -2.41
N VAL A 130 4.73 -5.85 -3.33
CA VAL A 130 4.36 -5.93 -4.75
C VAL A 130 4.85 -7.24 -5.36
N LEU A 131 6.13 -7.60 -5.17
CA LEU A 131 6.70 -8.84 -5.69
C LEU A 131 5.94 -10.07 -5.19
N ARG A 132 5.63 -10.14 -3.88
CA ARG A 132 4.84 -11.25 -3.31
C ARG A 132 3.44 -11.35 -3.91
N LEU A 133 2.76 -10.21 -4.11
CA LEU A 133 1.44 -10.19 -4.73
C LEU A 133 1.51 -10.69 -6.18
N VAL A 134 2.48 -10.18 -6.95
CA VAL A 134 2.69 -10.55 -8.35
C VAL A 134 2.99 -12.05 -8.50
N LYS A 135 3.86 -12.60 -7.64
CA LYS A 135 4.16 -14.04 -7.59
C LYS A 135 2.88 -14.86 -7.40
N ASN A 136 2.09 -14.50 -6.39
CA ASN A 136 0.87 -15.23 -6.05
C ASN A 136 -0.25 -15.10 -7.08
N SER A 137 -0.26 -14.02 -7.88
CA SER A 137 -1.31 -13.75 -8.86
C SER A 137 -0.94 -14.04 -10.31
N GLY A 138 0.32 -14.41 -10.60
CA GLY A 138 0.83 -14.57 -11.97
C GLY A 138 0.91 -13.25 -12.75
N GLY A 139 1.17 -12.13 -12.08
CA GLY A 139 1.08 -10.78 -12.66
C GLY A 139 2.38 -10.24 -13.29
N TYR A 140 3.34 -11.10 -13.66
CA TYR A 140 4.71 -10.68 -13.98
C TYR A 140 4.81 -9.66 -15.12
N GLU A 141 3.93 -9.77 -16.12
CA GLU A 141 3.86 -8.82 -17.24
C GLU A 141 3.69 -7.35 -16.79
N MET A 142 3.00 -7.12 -15.66
CA MET A 142 2.83 -5.78 -15.11
C MET A 142 4.09 -5.28 -14.38
N LEU A 143 4.90 -6.20 -13.85
CA LEU A 143 6.15 -5.90 -13.14
C LEU A 143 7.30 -5.60 -14.10
N ARG A 144 7.41 -6.36 -15.19
CA ARG A 144 8.51 -6.29 -16.18
C ARG A 144 8.92 -4.87 -16.61
N PRO A 145 8.01 -3.96 -17.02
CA PRO A 145 8.42 -2.61 -17.41
C PRO A 145 8.97 -1.77 -16.25
N GLN A 146 8.58 -2.06 -15.01
CA GLN A 146 9.04 -1.35 -13.81
C GLN A 146 10.48 -1.74 -13.43
N LEU A 147 10.88 -2.99 -13.68
CA LEU A 147 12.23 -3.49 -13.38
C LEU A 147 13.35 -2.70 -14.08
N LYS A 148 13.04 -1.99 -15.17
CA LYS A 148 13.97 -1.07 -15.85
C LYS A 148 14.44 0.10 -14.98
N LYS A 149 13.74 0.36 -13.87
CA LYS A 149 14.07 1.42 -12.90
C LYS A 149 14.76 0.86 -11.65
N LEU A 150 14.92 -0.46 -11.55
CA LEU A 150 15.35 -1.11 -10.31
C LEU A 150 16.73 -0.63 -9.86
N ASP A 151 17.70 -0.51 -10.77
CA ASP A 151 19.04 -0.03 -10.43
C ASP A 151 19.00 1.36 -9.78
N SER A 152 18.23 2.28 -10.38
CA SER A 152 18.01 3.63 -9.83
C SER A 152 17.31 3.60 -8.48
N TRP A 153 16.35 2.69 -8.28
CA TRP A 153 15.66 2.55 -7.01
C TRP A 153 16.56 1.98 -5.91
N ILE A 154 17.40 0.99 -6.23
CA ILE A 154 18.37 0.43 -5.30
C ILE A 154 19.35 1.52 -4.83
N GLU A 155 19.84 2.34 -5.76
CA GLU A 155 20.68 3.50 -5.42
C GLU A 155 19.94 4.54 -4.56
N GLU A 156 18.67 4.83 -4.87
CA GLU A 156 17.86 5.79 -4.12
C GLU A 156 17.58 5.34 -2.68
N TRP A 157 17.33 4.04 -2.47
CA TRP A 157 16.97 3.51 -1.15
C TRP A 157 18.17 3.29 -0.21
N ASP A 158 19.39 3.38 -0.72
CA ASP A 158 20.65 3.17 0.03
C ASP A 158 20.65 1.85 0.84
N ILE A 159 20.09 0.79 0.24
CA ILE A 159 19.99 -0.54 0.86
C ILE A 159 21.32 -1.30 0.79
N ASP A 160 21.57 -2.15 1.79
CA ASP A 160 22.82 -2.91 1.88
C ASP A 160 22.89 -4.09 0.88
N GLU A 161 24.07 -4.72 0.78
CA GLU A 161 24.29 -5.84 -0.14
C GLU A 161 23.37 -7.04 0.14
N GLU A 162 22.98 -7.27 1.39
CA GLU A 162 22.09 -8.37 1.78
C GLU A 162 20.66 -8.10 1.28
N GLU A 163 20.18 -6.88 1.45
CA GLU A 163 18.89 -6.41 0.97
C GLU A 163 18.81 -6.37 -0.56
N GLN A 164 19.89 -5.95 -1.23
CA GLN A 164 20.00 -5.99 -2.69
C GLN A 164 19.92 -7.43 -3.20
N ARG A 165 20.70 -8.34 -2.60
CA ARG A 165 20.65 -9.75 -2.98
C ARG A 165 19.24 -10.32 -2.81
N LYS A 166 18.58 -10.01 -1.70
CA LYS A 166 17.21 -10.46 -1.42
C LYS A 166 16.20 -9.97 -2.46
N ILE A 167 16.30 -8.73 -2.94
CA ILE A 167 15.36 -8.24 -3.96
C ILE A 167 15.56 -8.92 -5.30
N PHE A 168 16.82 -9.16 -5.70
CA PHE A 168 17.13 -9.89 -6.93
C PHE A 168 16.67 -11.34 -6.86
N GLU A 169 16.88 -12.03 -5.73
CA GLU A 169 16.34 -13.37 -5.49
C GLU A 169 14.82 -13.40 -5.61
N MET A 170 14.12 -12.45 -4.99
CA MET A 170 12.65 -12.35 -5.09
C MET A 170 12.17 -12.08 -6.53
N ILE A 171 12.90 -11.29 -7.32
CA ILE A 171 12.54 -11.02 -8.72
C ILE A 171 12.76 -12.26 -9.59
N SER A 172 13.89 -12.95 -9.42
CA SER A 172 14.18 -14.20 -10.12
C SER A 172 13.08 -15.23 -9.86
N ASP A 173 12.73 -15.42 -8.59
CA ASP A 173 11.62 -16.28 -8.16
C ASP A 173 10.29 -15.97 -8.85
N VAL A 174 9.98 -14.68 -9.06
CA VAL A 174 8.73 -14.26 -9.72
C VAL A 174 8.81 -14.51 -11.23
N ALA A 175 9.98 -14.30 -11.84
CA ALA A 175 10.20 -14.53 -13.27
C ALA A 175 10.15 -16.02 -13.62
N ASP A 176 10.78 -16.86 -12.79
CA ASP A 176 10.79 -18.32 -12.94
C ASP A 176 9.36 -18.90 -12.87
N ASP A 177 8.56 -18.46 -11.90
CA ASP A 177 7.14 -18.85 -11.78
C ASP A 177 6.29 -18.40 -12.98
N ALA A 178 6.70 -17.32 -13.65
CA ALA A 178 6.05 -16.84 -14.87
C ALA A 178 6.51 -17.57 -16.15
N GLY A 179 7.51 -18.46 -16.05
CA GLY A 179 8.09 -19.19 -17.17
C GLY A 179 8.96 -18.32 -18.08
N GLU A 180 9.50 -17.22 -17.57
CA GLU A 180 10.48 -16.41 -18.29
C GLU A 180 11.86 -17.03 -18.11
N GLU A 181 12.30 -17.81 -19.09
CA GLU A 181 13.70 -18.23 -19.21
C GLU A 181 14.52 -17.07 -19.80
N GLU A 182 15.60 -16.72 -19.11
CA GLU A 182 16.62 -15.66 -19.37
C GLU A 182 16.68 -15.04 -20.78
#